data_AF-A0A060ZBC5-F1
#
_entry.id   AF-A0A060ZBC5-F1
#
_cell.length_a   1.000
_cell.length_b   1.000
_cell.length_c   1.000
_cell.angle_alpha   90.00
_cell.angle_beta   90.00
_cell.angle_gamma   90.00
#
_symmetry.space_group_name_H-M   'P 1'
#
loop_
_entity.id
_entity.type
_entity.pdbx_description
1 polymer ?
#
loop_
_entity_poly.entity_id
_entity_poly.type
_entity_poly.pdbx_seq_one_letter_code
_entity_poly.pdbx_strand_id
1 'polypeptide(L)'
;MPMSSPLMGKKKKPFLGMAAPLGYVPGLGRGATGFTTRSDIGPARDANDPVDDRHAPPGQRTVGDKMKKNQEDDEEDLNDTNYDEFNGYAGSLFSSGPYEKDDEEADAIYAALDKRMDERRKERRELREKDEIEKYRMERPKIQQQFSDLKRKLSGMSDEEWLSIPEVGDARNKRQRNPRYEKLTPVPDSFFSKHLTTGDKHTTVDPLQGVSNVTCTEADTHSSILTNF
;
A
#
# COMPACT_ATOMS: atom_id res chain seq x y z
N MET A 1 5.41 -30.49 -33.90
CA MET A 1 5.98 -30.43 -32.54
C MET A 1 5.79 -29.02 -32.02
N PRO A 2 5.04 -28.77 -30.94
CA PRO A 2 4.94 -27.43 -30.37
C PRO A 2 6.18 -27.14 -29.51
N MET A 3 6.93 -26.10 -29.88
CA MET A 3 8.12 -25.64 -29.17
C MET A 3 7.69 -24.79 -27.96
N SER A 4 8.07 -25.22 -26.75
CA SER A 4 7.79 -24.50 -25.50
C SER A 4 8.73 -23.32 -25.31
N SER A 5 8.19 -22.10 -25.20
CA SER A 5 8.94 -20.87 -24.86
C SER A 5 9.53 -20.90 -23.44
N PRO A 6 10.78 -20.45 -23.21
CA PRO A 6 11.49 -20.63 -21.93
C PRO A 6 11.36 -19.42 -20.97
N LEU A 7 10.17 -18.86 -20.78
CA LEU A 7 9.96 -17.66 -19.93
C LEU A 7 9.18 -17.91 -18.63
N MET A 8 8.92 -19.17 -18.26
CA MET A 8 8.14 -19.52 -17.05
C MET A 8 8.99 -19.83 -15.80
N GLY A 9 10.06 -19.05 -15.56
CA GLY A 9 11.02 -19.29 -14.48
C GLY A 9 10.82 -18.49 -13.17
N LYS A 10 9.78 -17.65 -13.04
CA LYS A 10 9.48 -16.98 -11.77
C LYS A 10 8.49 -17.88 -11.00
N LYS A 11 8.95 -18.53 -9.92
CA LYS A 11 8.06 -19.27 -8.99
C LYS A 11 6.95 -18.31 -8.56
N LYS A 12 5.76 -18.45 -9.16
CA LYS A 12 4.59 -17.65 -8.79
C LYS A 12 4.37 -17.88 -7.31
N LYS A 13 4.19 -16.80 -6.53
CA LYS A 13 3.94 -16.93 -5.10
C LYS A 13 2.70 -17.82 -4.95
N PRO A 14 2.71 -18.81 -4.04
CA PRO A 14 1.67 -19.83 -3.99
C PRO A 14 0.27 -19.23 -3.77
N PHE A 15 0.19 -18.07 -3.13
CA PHE A 15 -1.07 -17.36 -2.86
C PHE A 15 -1.61 -16.55 -4.05
N LEU A 16 -0.79 -16.23 -5.05
CA LEU A 16 -1.20 -15.34 -6.14
C LEU A 16 -1.92 -16.15 -7.24
N GLY A 17 -3.25 -16.05 -7.28
CA GLY A 17 -4.12 -16.81 -8.19
C GLY A 17 -4.90 -17.95 -7.54
N MET A 18 -4.72 -18.18 -6.23
CA MET A 18 -5.66 -19.02 -5.46
C MET A 18 -6.91 -18.21 -5.14
N ALA A 19 -8.09 -18.82 -5.29
CA ALA A 19 -9.32 -18.25 -4.76
C ALA A 19 -9.21 -18.09 -3.24
N ALA A 20 -9.87 -17.07 -2.69
CA ALA A 20 -9.91 -16.86 -1.25
C ALA A 20 -10.41 -18.14 -0.55
N PRO A 21 -9.75 -18.62 0.51
CA PRO A 21 -10.21 -19.78 1.27
C PRO A 21 -11.66 -19.58 1.76
N LEU A 22 -12.43 -20.68 1.80
CA LEU A 22 -13.82 -20.64 2.25
C LEU A 22 -13.91 -20.15 3.71
N GLY A 23 -14.66 -19.08 3.96
CA GLY A 23 -14.78 -18.45 5.28
C GLY A 23 -13.68 -17.43 5.62
N TYR A 24 -12.79 -17.09 4.68
CA TYR A 24 -11.82 -16.01 4.87
C TYR A 24 -12.52 -14.65 4.94
N VAL A 25 -12.37 -13.97 6.08
CA VAL A 25 -12.75 -12.56 6.24
C VAL A 25 -11.46 -11.72 6.16
N PRO A 26 -11.34 -10.80 5.18
CA PRO A 26 -10.15 -9.98 5.03
C PRO A 26 -9.92 -9.11 6.27
N GLY A 27 -8.66 -8.94 6.66
CA GLY A 27 -8.28 -8.23 7.90
C GLY A 27 -8.40 -9.09 9.16
N LEU A 28 -9.49 -9.86 9.32
CA LEU A 28 -9.76 -10.66 10.52
C LEU A 28 -8.72 -11.76 10.73
N GLY A 29 -8.41 -12.55 9.70
CA GLY A 29 -7.40 -13.62 9.78
C GLY A 29 -5.95 -13.11 9.98
N ARG A 30 -5.71 -11.80 9.84
CA ARG A 30 -4.45 -11.12 10.17
C ARG A 30 -4.44 -10.59 11.61
N GLY A 31 -5.56 -10.66 12.33
CA GLY A 31 -5.75 -9.99 13.61
C GLY A 31 -5.86 -8.46 13.46
N ALA A 32 -6.22 -7.96 12.27
CA ALA A 32 -6.44 -6.54 12.08
C ALA A 32 -7.82 -6.16 12.65
N THR A 33 -7.80 -5.38 13.72
CA THR A 33 -8.98 -4.72 14.29
C THR A 33 -8.88 -3.23 13.98
N GLY A 34 -9.94 -2.60 13.49
CA GLY A 34 -9.99 -1.13 13.36
C GLY A 34 -9.76 -0.47 14.72
N PHE A 35 -9.04 0.65 14.74
CA PHE A 35 -8.90 1.42 15.98
C PHE A 35 -10.28 1.91 16.41
N THR A 36 -10.71 1.54 17.62
CA THR A 36 -11.95 2.07 18.19
C THR A 36 -11.75 3.55 18.49
N THR A 37 -12.44 4.42 17.77
CA THR A 37 -12.40 5.86 18.04
C THR A 37 -13.37 6.21 19.17
N ARG A 38 -13.25 7.41 19.74
CA ARG A 38 -14.16 7.91 20.78
C ARG A 38 -15.63 7.90 20.33
N SER A 39 -15.87 7.98 19.02
CA SER A 39 -17.20 7.92 18.42
C SER A 39 -17.79 6.51 18.45
N ASP A 40 -16.97 5.46 18.33
CA ASP A 40 -17.41 4.05 18.29
C ASP A 40 -17.83 3.50 19.66
N ILE A 41 -17.29 4.06 20.74
CA ILE A 41 -17.45 3.52 22.10
C ILE A 41 -18.66 4.12 22.84
N GLY A 42 -19.18 5.27 22.38
CA GLY A 42 -20.25 5.99 23.06
C GLY A 42 -19.91 6.45 24.50
N PRO A 43 -20.79 7.21 25.18
CA PRO A 43 -20.50 7.75 26.52
C PRO A 43 -20.47 6.73 27.67
N ALA A 44 -20.83 5.47 27.42
CA ALA A 44 -20.97 4.48 28.48
C ALA A 44 -20.66 3.07 27.97
N ARG A 45 -19.40 2.63 28.12
CA ARG A 45 -19.15 1.19 28.28
C ARG A 45 -19.49 0.81 29.71
N ASP A 46 -20.45 -0.10 29.86
CA ASP A 46 -20.70 -0.78 31.13
C ASP A 46 -19.48 -1.66 31.47
N ALA A 47 -19.10 -1.73 32.75
CA ALA A 47 -17.92 -2.46 33.21
C ALA A 47 -18.05 -4.00 33.05
N ASN A 48 -19.22 -4.47 32.64
CA ASN A 48 -19.52 -5.87 32.31
C ASN A 48 -19.58 -6.16 30.80
N ASP A 49 -19.24 -5.20 29.92
CA ASP A 49 -19.18 -5.48 28.48
C ASP A 49 -18.05 -6.49 28.21
N PRO A 50 -18.34 -7.70 27.69
CA PRO A 50 -17.33 -8.73 27.47
C PRO A 50 -16.15 -8.15 26.70
N VAL A 51 -14.94 -8.49 27.15
CA VAL A 51 -13.72 -8.20 26.39
C VAL A 51 -13.82 -8.90 25.05
N ASP A 52 -14.24 -8.13 24.05
CA ASP A 52 -14.11 -8.37 22.63
C ASP A 52 -13.87 -9.84 22.23
N ASP A 53 -14.91 -10.65 22.40
CA ASP A 53 -14.91 -12.08 22.06
C ASP A 53 -15.05 -12.25 20.52
N ARG A 54 -14.19 -11.55 19.77
CA ARG A 54 -14.10 -11.60 18.29
C ARG A 54 -13.43 -12.87 17.78
N HIS A 55 -13.14 -13.84 18.65
CA HIS A 55 -12.73 -15.19 18.27
C HIS A 55 -13.94 -16.13 18.36
N ALA A 56 -14.85 -16.01 17.41
CA ALA A 56 -15.89 -17.02 17.24
C ALA A 56 -15.24 -18.37 16.89
N PRO A 57 -15.70 -19.50 17.49
CA PRO A 57 -15.27 -20.82 17.05
C PRO A 57 -15.60 -21.02 15.57
N PRO A 58 -14.79 -21.81 14.83
CA PRO A 58 -14.92 -21.92 13.38
C PRO A 58 -16.30 -22.49 13.01
N GLY A 59 -17.11 -21.71 12.28
CA GLY A 59 -18.37 -22.16 11.70
C GLY A 59 -19.60 -21.28 11.92
N GLN A 60 -19.55 -20.27 12.81
CA GLN A 60 -20.64 -19.29 12.94
C GLN A 60 -20.25 -17.97 12.30
N ARG A 61 -21.09 -17.52 11.34
CA ARG A 61 -21.02 -16.17 10.76
C ARG A 61 -21.16 -15.16 11.89
N THR A 62 -20.11 -14.38 12.13
CA THR A 62 -20.13 -13.31 13.12
C THR A 62 -21.07 -12.20 12.68
N VAL A 63 -21.60 -11.42 13.63
CA VAL A 63 -22.47 -10.27 13.34
C VAL A 63 -21.80 -9.28 12.37
N GLY A 64 -20.47 -9.21 12.36
CA GLY A 64 -19.69 -8.42 11.41
C GLY A 64 -19.81 -8.84 9.94
N ASP A 65 -20.08 -10.13 9.66
CA ASP A 65 -20.24 -10.65 8.29
C ASP A 65 -21.60 -10.23 7.68
N LYS A 66 -22.60 -9.93 8.52
CA LYS A 66 -23.88 -9.35 8.08
C LYS A 66 -23.81 -7.83 7.92
N MET A 67 -23.02 -7.13 8.73
CA MET A 67 -22.80 -5.68 8.58
C MET A 67 -22.04 -5.38 7.29
N LYS A 68 -21.04 -6.20 6.93
CA LYS A 68 -20.17 -5.93 5.79
C LYS A 68 -20.88 -5.93 4.43
N LYS A 69 -21.88 -6.80 4.25
CA LYS A 69 -22.64 -6.86 2.98
C LYS A 69 -23.58 -5.64 2.77
N ASN A 70 -23.92 -4.92 3.83
CA ASN A 70 -24.66 -3.66 3.73
C ASN A 70 -23.75 -2.43 3.74
N GLN A 71 -22.48 -2.55 4.15
CA GLN A 71 -21.55 -1.42 4.24
C GLN A 71 -20.74 -1.19 2.96
N GLU A 72 -20.57 -2.19 2.09
CA GLU A 72 -19.81 -2.02 0.84
C GLU A 72 -20.50 -1.08 -0.17
N ASP A 73 -21.80 -0.82 -0.03
CA ASP A 73 -22.55 0.15 -0.86
C ASP A 73 -22.65 1.56 -0.22
N ASP A 74 -22.26 1.70 1.06
CA ASP A 74 -22.39 2.93 1.88
C ASP A 74 -21.04 3.40 2.48
N GLU A 75 -19.90 2.90 1.99
CA GLU A 75 -18.59 3.47 2.34
C GLU A 75 -18.46 4.83 1.62
N GLU A 76 -19.01 5.87 2.26
CA GLU A 76 -18.82 7.26 1.87
C GLU A 76 -17.31 7.49 1.62
N ASP A 77 -16.94 7.91 0.40
CA ASP A 77 -15.55 8.20 0.03
C ASP A 77 -15.13 9.50 0.72
N LEU A 78 -14.81 9.39 2.02
CA LEU A 78 -14.41 10.48 2.90
C LEU A 78 -12.90 10.80 2.76
N ASN A 79 -12.31 10.50 1.62
CA ASN A 79 -10.93 10.84 1.32
C ASN A 79 -10.80 12.34 0.99
N ASP A 80 -9.70 12.97 1.39
CA ASP A 80 -9.38 14.36 1.07
C ASP A 80 -9.37 14.64 -0.44
N THR A 81 -9.14 13.63 -1.30
CA THR A 81 -9.23 13.80 -2.76
C THR A 81 -10.66 14.02 -3.26
N ASN A 82 -11.63 13.53 -2.49
CA ASN A 82 -13.05 13.67 -2.79
C ASN A 82 -13.66 14.91 -2.11
N TYR A 83 -12.98 15.48 -1.11
CA TYR A 83 -13.40 16.70 -0.43
C TYR A 83 -12.94 17.96 -1.18
N ASP A 84 -13.86 18.89 -1.40
CA ASP A 84 -13.62 20.25 -1.87
C ASP A 84 -14.11 21.25 -0.80
N GLU A 85 -13.34 22.32 -0.52
CA GLU A 85 -13.72 23.26 0.53
C GLU A 85 -15.02 24.02 0.24
N PHE A 86 -15.37 24.19 -1.04
CA PHE A 86 -16.59 24.90 -1.42
C PHE A 86 -17.80 23.97 -1.52
N ASN A 87 -17.67 22.83 -2.20
CA ASN A 87 -18.79 21.92 -2.45
C ASN A 87 -18.90 20.76 -1.44
N GLY A 88 -17.93 20.57 -0.55
CA GLY A 88 -17.86 19.43 0.38
C GLY A 88 -17.38 18.15 -0.32
N TYR A 89 -17.82 16.99 0.17
CA TYR A 89 -17.51 15.70 -0.47
C TYR A 89 -18.23 15.55 -1.80
N ALA A 90 -17.52 15.16 -2.85
CA ALA A 90 -18.12 14.89 -4.14
C ALA A 90 -18.90 13.56 -4.09
N GLY A 91 -20.10 13.57 -4.66
CA GLY A 91 -21.04 12.45 -4.61
C GLY A 91 -22.46 12.94 -4.34
N SER A 92 -23.44 12.37 -5.05
CA SER A 92 -24.85 12.72 -4.83
C SER A 92 -25.45 11.79 -3.77
N LEU A 93 -25.92 12.37 -2.66
CA LEU A 93 -26.56 11.63 -1.57
C LEU A 93 -27.94 11.06 -1.94
N PHE A 94 -28.59 11.61 -2.96
CA PHE A 94 -29.99 11.32 -3.27
C PHE A 94 -30.17 10.23 -4.34
N SER A 95 -29.09 9.62 -4.83
CA SER A 95 -29.15 8.66 -5.93
C SER A 95 -29.67 7.26 -5.55
N SER A 96 -29.81 6.94 -4.26
CA SER A 96 -30.16 5.59 -3.76
C SER A 96 -31.63 5.42 -3.36
N GLY A 97 -32.43 6.49 -3.37
CA GLY A 97 -33.86 6.43 -3.07
C GLY A 97 -34.70 5.79 -4.19
N PRO A 98 -35.97 5.43 -3.93
CA PRO A 98 -36.89 5.05 -4.99
C PRO A 98 -37.02 6.23 -5.95
N TYR A 99 -36.67 6.02 -7.22
CA TYR A 99 -36.82 7.00 -8.29
C TYR A 99 -38.02 6.60 -9.13
N GLU A 100 -39.10 7.36 -9.00
CA GLU A 100 -40.37 7.11 -9.66
C GLU A 100 -40.52 7.94 -10.93
N LYS A 101 -41.60 7.70 -11.67
CA LYS A 101 -41.82 8.36 -12.96
C LYS A 101 -42.08 9.87 -12.81
N ASP A 102 -42.72 10.27 -11.73
CA ASP A 102 -42.93 11.66 -11.35
C ASP A 102 -41.62 12.36 -10.96
N ASP A 103 -40.65 11.66 -10.37
CA ASP A 103 -39.30 12.19 -10.15
C ASP A 103 -38.58 12.48 -11.49
N GLU A 104 -38.69 11.58 -12.47
CA GLU A 104 -38.14 11.79 -13.82
C GLU A 104 -38.79 12.98 -14.54
N GLU A 105 -40.12 13.11 -14.44
CA GLU A 105 -40.85 14.24 -15.00
C GLU A 105 -40.46 15.55 -14.30
N ALA A 106 -40.28 15.53 -12.97
CA ALA A 106 -39.83 16.68 -12.21
C ALA A 106 -38.40 17.10 -12.61
N ASP A 107 -37.45 16.16 -12.67
CA ASP A 107 -36.08 16.41 -13.09
C ASP A 107 -36.01 16.96 -14.51
N ALA A 108 -36.83 16.46 -15.43
CA ALA A 108 -36.92 16.99 -16.79
C ALA A 108 -37.40 18.46 -16.80
N ILE A 109 -38.37 18.83 -15.97
CA ILE A 109 -38.86 20.20 -15.85
C ILE A 109 -37.78 21.11 -15.23
N TYR A 110 -37.14 20.69 -14.14
CA TYR A 110 -36.09 21.47 -13.48
C TYR A 110 -34.86 21.64 -14.38
N ALA A 111 -34.42 20.58 -15.06
CA ALA A 111 -33.33 20.67 -16.04
C ALA A 111 -33.68 21.59 -17.21
N ALA A 112 -34.94 21.60 -17.68
CA ALA A 112 -35.39 22.52 -18.72
C ALA A 112 -35.38 23.98 -18.25
N LEU A 113 -35.75 24.24 -16.98
CA LEU A 113 -35.66 25.57 -16.38
C LEU A 113 -34.20 26.04 -16.31
N ASP A 114 -33.28 25.22 -15.79
CA ASP A 114 -31.86 25.57 -15.69
C ASP A 114 -31.25 25.82 -17.07
N LYS A 115 -31.56 24.95 -18.05
CA LYS A 115 -31.14 25.14 -19.44
C LYS A 115 -31.65 26.47 -20.01
N ARG A 116 -32.91 26.82 -19.80
CA ARG A 116 -33.50 28.10 -20.23
C ARG A 116 -32.84 29.29 -19.52
N MET A 117 -32.48 29.14 -18.25
CA MET A 117 -31.78 30.18 -17.50
C MET A 117 -30.39 30.46 -18.09
N ASP A 118 -29.69 29.40 -18.51
CA ASP A 118 -28.38 29.50 -19.14
C ASP A 118 -28.41 29.99 -20.60
N GLU A 119 -29.49 29.77 -21.34
CA GLU A 119 -29.63 30.13 -22.76
C GLU A 119 -29.26 31.58 -23.09
N ARG A 120 -29.51 32.53 -22.17
CA ARG A 120 -29.21 33.96 -22.38
C ARG A 120 -27.74 34.26 -22.71
N ARG A 121 -26.79 33.41 -22.28
CA ARG A 121 -25.36 33.56 -22.56
C ARG A 121 -24.69 32.26 -22.98
N LYS A 122 -25.47 31.20 -23.18
CA LYS A 122 -25.00 29.85 -23.45
C LYS A 122 -24.02 29.81 -24.62
N GLU A 123 -24.43 30.31 -25.78
CA GLU A 123 -23.61 30.28 -27.00
C GLU A 123 -22.25 30.96 -26.80
N ARG A 124 -22.21 32.15 -26.19
CA ARG A 124 -20.94 32.87 -25.94
C ARG A 124 -20.09 32.20 -24.86
N ARG A 125 -20.71 31.63 -23.83
CA ARG A 125 -20.01 30.92 -22.75
C ARG A 125 -19.38 29.64 -23.30
N GLU A 126 -20.16 28.83 -24.00
CA GLU A 126 -19.72 27.57 -24.60
C GLU A 126 -18.68 27.81 -25.69
N LEU A 127 -18.83 28.84 -26.53
CA LEU A 127 -17.82 29.17 -27.53
C LEU A 127 -16.49 29.56 -26.87
N ARG A 128 -16.53 30.41 -25.84
CA ARG A 128 -15.32 30.79 -25.10
C ARG A 128 -14.69 29.61 -24.39
N GLU A 129 -15.49 28.80 -23.70
CA GLU A 129 -15.03 27.60 -23.01
C GLU A 129 -14.40 26.62 -24.01
N LYS A 130 -15.02 26.43 -25.17
CA LYS A 130 -14.48 25.59 -26.24
C LYS A 130 -13.16 26.12 -26.77
N ASP A 131 -13.08 27.42 -27.07
CA ASP A 131 -11.85 28.07 -27.55
C ASP A 131 -10.74 28.02 -26.48
N GLU A 132 -11.07 28.20 -25.20
CA GLU A 132 -10.13 28.11 -24.08
C GLU A 132 -9.64 26.67 -23.88
N ILE A 133 -10.53 25.68 -23.92
CA ILE A 133 -10.17 24.26 -23.85
C ILE A 133 -9.30 23.87 -25.05
N GLU A 134 -9.62 24.35 -26.25
CA GLU A 134 -8.83 24.07 -27.46
C GLU A 134 -7.44 24.71 -27.34
N LYS A 135 -7.36 26.00 -27.01
CA LYS A 135 -6.07 26.69 -26.76
C LYS A 135 -5.26 26.01 -25.67
N TYR A 136 -5.90 25.64 -24.56
CA TYR A 136 -5.24 24.94 -23.45
C TYR A 136 -4.72 23.58 -23.89
N ARG A 137 -5.48 22.81 -24.69
CA ARG A 137 -5.02 21.53 -25.24
C ARG A 137 -3.89 21.71 -26.25
N MET A 138 -3.87 22.81 -26.99
CA MET A 138 -2.79 23.14 -27.91
C MET A 138 -1.52 23.59 -27.18
N GLU A 139 -1.65 24.41 -26.12
CA GLU A 139 -0.54 24.89 -25.30
C GLU A 139 0.04 23.77 -24.41
N ARG A 140 -0.83 22.98 -23.79
CA ARG A 140 -0.51 21.91 -22.85
C ARG A 140 -1.25 20.63 -23.21
N PRO A 141 -0.86 19.95 -24.29
CA PRO A 141 -1.46 18.67 -24.64
C PRO A 141 -1.25 17.67 -23.51
N LYS A 142 -2.29 16.88 -23.21
CA LYS A 142 -2.17 15.77 -22.24
C LYS A 142 -1.03 14.84 -22.65
N ILE A 143 -0.32 14.29 -21.67
CA ILE A 143 0.83 13.38 -21.91
C ILE A 143 0.43 12.26 -22.89
N GLN A 144 -0.72 11.62 -22.66
CA GLN A 144 -1.24 10.56 -23.54
C GLN A 144 -1.50 11.05 -24.98
N GLN A 145 -1.87 12.31 -25.18
CA GLN A 145 -2.10 12.89 -26.50
C GLN A 145 -0.79 13.11 -27.25
N GLN A 146 0.27 13.56 -26.56
CA GLN A 146 1.62 13.70 -27.12
C GLN A 146 2.17 12.37 -27.65
N PHE A 147 1.85 11.27 -26.96
CA PHE A 147 2.28 9.91 -27.33
C PHE A 147 1.25 9.14 -28.17
N SER A 148 0.14 9.75 -28.58
CA SER A 148 -0.93 9.05 -29.31
C SER A 148 -0.45 8.51 -30.67
N ASP A 149 0.38 9.27 -31.38
CA ASP A 149 0.98 8.85 -32.65
C ASP A 149 2.00 7.72 -32.45
N LEU A 150 2.83 7.80 -31.40
CA LEU A 150 3.77 6.74 -31.06
C LEU A 150 3.04 5.46 -30.62
N LYS A 151 1.95 5.58 -29.86
CA LYS A 151 1.08 4.45 -29.49
C LYS A 151 0.43 3.80 -30.72
N ARG A 152 0.04 4.58 -31.73
CA ARG A 152 -0.47 4.05 -33.00
C ARG A 152 0.61 3.35 -33.81
N LYS A 153 1.83 3.88 -33.82
CA LYS A 153 2.97 3.22 -34.47
C LYS A 153 3.33 1.90 -33.78
N LEU A 154 3.21 1.86 -32.46
CA LEU A 154 3.44 0.67 -31.62
C LEU A 154 2.43 -0.45 -31.89
N SER A 155 1.23 -0.17 -32.40
CA SER A 155 0.28 -1.23 -32.79
C SER A 155 0.72 -2.02 -34.02
N GLY A 156 1.70 -1.54 -34.79
CA GLY A 156 2.27 -2.27 -35.92
C GLY A 156 3.36 -3.26 -35.56
N MET A 157 3.81 -3.29 -34.29
CA MET A 157 4.82 -4.25 -33.82
C MET A 157 4.17 -5.63 -33.64
N SER A 158 4.87 -6.67 -34.12
CA SER A 158 4.42 -8.06 -34.01
C SER A 158 4.61 -8.61 -32.59
N ASP A 159 3.84 -9.62 -32.22
CA ASP A 159 3.95 -10.27 -30.90
C ASP A 159 5.34 -10.92 -30.71
N GLU A 160 5.99 -11.37 -31.80
CA GLU A 160 7.36 -11.87 -31.76
C GLU A 160 8.36 -10.76 -31.37
N GLU A 161 8.20 -9.55 -31.92
CA GLU A 161 9.02 -8.40 -31.53
C GLU A 161 8.80 -8.03 -30.06
N TRP A 162 7.56 -8.10 -29.57
CA TRP A 162 7.22 -7.89 -28.16
C TRP A 162 7.93 -8.88 -27.22
N LEU A 163 8.00 -10.16 -27.61
CA LEU A 163 8.69 -11.20 -26.85
C LEU A 163 10.22 -11.08 -26.90
N SER A 164 10.74 -10.43 -27.94
CA SER A 164 12.18 -10.23 -28.13
C SER A 164 12.76 -9.02 -27.40
N ILE A 165 11.93 -8.21 -26.72
CA ILE A 165 12.38 -7.04 -25.96
C ILE A 165 13.36 -7.49 -24.85
N PRO A 166 14.63 -7.04 -24.87
CA PRO A 166 15.59 -7.40 -23.83
C PRO A 166 15.17 -6.83 -22.47
N GLU A 167 15.48 -7.56 -21.39
CA GLU A 167 15.44 -6.98 -20.05
C GLU A 167 16.46 -5.83 -19.96
N VAL A 168 16.14 -4.80 -19.17
CA VAL A 168 17.13 -3.81 -18.73
C VAL A 168 18.25 -4.51 -17.96
N GLY A 169 19.29 -4.96 -18.66
CA GLY A 169 20.49 -5.51 -18.05
C GLY A 169 21.16 -4.51 -17.11
N ASP A 170 22.20 -4.96 -16.40
CA ASP A 170 23.01 -4.08 -15.54
C ASP A 170 23.94 -3.19 -16.37
N ALA A 171 23.36 -2.28 -17.17
CA ALA A 171 24.08 -1.46 -18.13
C ALA A 171 25.03 -0.45 -17.47
N ARG A 172 24.92 -0.24 -16.16
CA ARG A 172 25.84 0.62 -15.40
C ARG A 172 25.81 0.26 -13.90
N ASN A 173 26.78 -0.54 -13.47
CA ASN A 173 27.30 -0.57 -12.09
C ASN A 173 26.55 -1.37 -10.98
N LYS A 174 26.27 -2.68 -11.10
CA LYS A 174 26.18 -3.50 -9.86
C LYS A 174 27.49 -3.46 -9.07
N ARG A 175 28.64 -3.29 -9.74
CA ARG A 175 29.96 -3.20 -9.10
C ARG A 175 30.13 -1.94 -8.21
N GLN A 176 29.30 -0.90 -8.37
CA GLN A 176 29.19 0.22 -7.40
C GLN A 176 28.02 0.08 -6.42
N ARG A 177 27.09 -0.86 -6.61
CA ARG A 177 25.93 -1.02 -5.71
C ARG A 177 26.25 -1.76 -4.42
N ASN A 178 27.41 -2.41 -4.32
CA ASN A 178 27.85 -2.98 -3.06
C ASN A 178 29.38 -2.97 -2.89
N PRO A 179 30.07 -1.82 -3.00
CA PRO A 179 31.27 -1.62 -2.21
C PRO A 179 30.76 -1.71 -0.78
N ARG A 180 30.93 -2.88 -0.14
CA ARG A 180 30.78 -2.97 1.30
C ARG A 180 31.65 -1.84 1.84
N TYR A 181 31.04 -0.86 2.51
CA TYR A 181 31.80 0.12 3.24
C TYR A 181 32.77 -0.67 4.11
N GLU A 182 34.08 -0.55 3.86
CA GLU A 182 35.08 -0.98 4.81
C GLU A 182 34.87 -0.10 6.05
N LYS A 183 34.00 -0.57 6.93
CA LYS A 183 33.70 0.10 8.18
C LYS A 183 34.89 -0.21 9.09
N LEU A 184 35.92 0.61 8.95
CA LEU A 184 37.09 0.58 9.81
C LEU A 184 36.62 0.97 11.22
N THR A 185 36.26 -0.03 12.03
CA THR A 185 36.02 0.15 13.45
C THR A 185 37.38 0.15 14.15
N PRO A 186 37.61 1.03 15.14
CA PRO A 186 38.82 0.94 15.95
C PRO A 186 38.92 -0.47 16.54
N VAL A 187 40.09 -1.08 16.36
CA VAL A 187 40.37 -2.40 16.92
C VAL A 187 40.34 -2.26 18.45
N PRO A 188 39.60 -3.12 19.19
CA PRO A 188 39.56 -3.03 20.64
C PRO A 188 40.94 -3.35 21.24
N ASP A 189 41.31 -2.63 22.30
CA ASP A 189 42.63 -2.75 22.96
C ASP A 189 42.94 -4.16 23.49
N SER A 190 41.91 -5.00 23.65
CA SER A 190 42.04 -6.41 24.00
C SER A 190 42.85 -7.23 22.98
N PHE A 191 42.98 -6.76 21.73
CA PHE A 191 43.84 -7.36 20.72
C PHE A 191 45.33 -7.22 21.07
N PHE A 192 45.73 -6.08 21.63
CA PHE A 192 47.11 -5.84 22.05
C PHE A 192 47.46 -6.61 23.33
N SER A 193 46.52 -6.72 24.28
CA SER A 193 46.74 -7.45 25.54
C SER A 193 47.01 -8.95 25.31
N LYS A 194 46.31 -9.58 24.35
CA LYS A 194 46.56 -10.98 23.97
C LYS A 194 47.90 -11.17 23.27
N HIS A 195 48.30 -10.22 22.43
CA HIS A 195 49.57 -10.29 21.72
C HIS A 195 50.78 -10.09 22.65
N LEU A 196 50.65 -9.23 23.66
CA LEU A 196 51.68 -9.01 24.68
C LEU A 196 51.88 -10.23 25.59
N THR A 197 50.82 -10.97 25.90
CA THR A 197 50.89 -12.16 26.77
C THR A 197 51.31 -13.42 26.05
N THR A 198 50.95 -13.58 24.77
CA THR A 198 51.15 -14.83 24.02
C THR A 198 52.37 -14.77 23.08
N GLY A 199 52.91 -13.58 22.80
CA GLY A 199 54.12 -13.38 21.97
C GLY A 199 53.97 -13.73 20.48
N ASP A 200 52.77 -14.11 20.05
CA ASP A 200 52.54 -14.82 18.80
C ASP A 200 52.21 -13.88 17.63
N LYS A 201 53.08 -13.82 16.60
CA LYS A 201 53.04 -12.80 15.51
C LYS A 201 52.22 -13.27 14.31
N HIS A 202 50.91 -13.43 14.47
CA HIS A 202 50.03 -13.75 13.34
C HIS A 202 49.44 -12.47 12.70
N THR A 203 49.56 -12.33 11.37
CA THR A 203 49.12 -11.14 10.61
C THR A 203 47.72 -11.28 9.99
N THR A 204 47.04 -12.41 10.17
CA THR A 204 45.68 -12.68 9.68
C THR A 204 44.88 -13.45 10.72
N VAL A 205 43.63 -13.05 10.96
CA VAL A 205 42.73 -13.73 11.91
C VAL A 205 41.84 -14.74 11.15
N ASP A 206 41.69 -15.95 11.69
CA ASP A 206 40.78 -16.96 11.15
C ASP A 206 39.31 -16.55 11.44
N PRO A 207 38.46 -16.35 10.40
CA PRO A 207 37.10 -15.86 10.58
C PRO A 207 36.16 -16.82 11.32
N LEU A 208 36.53 -18.10 11.52
CA LEU A 208 35.69 -19.06 12.25
C LEU A 208 35.94 -19.12 13.78
N GLN A 209 37.02 -18.52 14.29
CA GLN A 209 37.31 -18.56 15.73
C GLN A 209 36.50 -17.55 16.58
N GLY A 210 35.83 -16.58 15.96
CA GLY A 210 35.11 -15.51 16.68
C GLY A 210 33.79 -15.90 17.34
N VAL A 211 33.30 -17.14 17.15
CA VAL A 211 31.96 -17.57 17.62
C VAL A 211 31.97 -18.42 18.89
N SER A 212 33.13 -18.77 19.46
CA SER A 212 33.22 -19.76 20.55
C SER A 212 33.20 -19.20 21.97
N ASN A 213 33.19 -17.88 22.19
CA ASN A 213 33.34 -17.30 23.53
C ASN A 213 32.07 -16.62 24.05
N VAL A 214 30.89 -17.17 23.70
CA VAL A 214 29.64 -16.86 24.43
C VAL A 214 29.27 -18.11 25.23
N THR A 215 29.94 -18.28 26.38
CA THR A 215 29.46 -19.19 27.43
C THR A 215 29.17 -18.36 28.66
N CYS A 216 27.87 -18.20 28.93
CA CYS A 216 27.34 -17.82 30.22
C CYS A 216 27.86 -18.81 31.27
N THR A 217 28.44 -18.32 32.37
CA THR A 217 28.65 -19.10 33.58
C THR A 217 28.16 -18.30 34.77
N GLU A 218 27.09 -18.80 35.35
CA GLU A 218 26.53 -18.46 36.65
C GLU A 218 27.54 -18.68 37.80
N ALA A 219 27.11 -18.21 38.98
CA ALA A 219 27.46 -18.68 40.31
C ALA A 219 28.58 -17.92 41.03
N ASP A 220 28.21 -17.11 42.03
CA ASP A 220 28.16 -17.56 43.44
C ASP A 220 28.38 -16.43 44.45
N THR A 221 27.43 -16.42 45.38
CA THR A 221 27.35 -15.65 46.62
C THR A 221 28.50 -15.98 47.57
N HIS A 222 29.28 -15.01 48.03
CA HIS A 222 29.91 -15.10 49.36
C HIS A 222 30.03 -13.72 50.06
N SER A 223 29.47 -13.72 51.27
CA SER A 223 29.44 -12.69 52.30
C SER A 223 30.83 -12.21 52.75
N SER A 224 30.97 -10.89 52.97
CA SER A 224 31.74 -10.37 54.11
C SER A 224 31.25 -8.99 54.54
N ILE A 225 30.84 -8.98 55.80
CA ILE A 225 30.36 -7.89 56.64
C ILE A 225 31.50 -6.93 56.97
N LEU A 226 31.27 -5.62 56.89
CA LEU A 226 31.84 -4.66 57.84
C LEU A 226 30.84 -3.52 58.12
N THR A 227 30.37 -3.51 59.35
CA THR A 227 29.43 -2.58 59.98
C THR A 227 30.14 -1.60 60.91
N ASN A 228 29.43 -0.49 61.19
CA ASN A 228 29.56 0.46 62.32
C ASN A 228 30.56 1.61 62.07
N PHE A 229 30.22 2.90 62.24
CA PHE A 229 29.26 3.56 63.13
C PHE A 229 28.51 4.70 62.40
#